data_AF-A0A7J9RJ26-F1
#
_entry.id   AF-A0A7J9RJ26-F1
#
_cell.length_a   1.000
_cell.length_b   1.000
_cell.length_c   1.000
_cell.angle_alpha   90.00
_cell.angle_beta   90.00
_cell.angle_gamma   90.00
#
_symmetry.space_group_name_H-M   'P 1'
#
loop_
_entity.id
_entity.type
_entity.pdbx_description
1 polymer ?
#
loop_
_entity_poly.entity_id
_entity_poly.type
_entity_poly.pdbx_seq_one_letter_code
_entity_poly.pdbx_strand_id
1 'polypeptide(L)'
;MSSMEEQLGKGYQQMMIGLIIFISGAIWGGMVATDGMVAEDVYWPAVMMLSGAMITLLGTTFGTGHEDDRSNDLNDAIMELTDRINRLVGTSAKEDATDESE
;
A
#
# COMPACT_ATOMS: atom_id res chain seq x y z
N MET A 1 7.71 -29.11 2.70
CA MET A 1 7.42 -27.79 3.29
C MET A 1 8.46 -26.83 2.74
N SER A 2 8.06 -25.67 2.22
CA SER A 2 8.99 -24.80 1.48
C SER A 2 9.84 -23.97 2.45
N SER A 3 11.12 -23.81 2.14
CA SER A 3 12.11 -23.04 2.93
C SER A 3 11.69 -21.58 3.23
N MET A 4 10.73 -21.03 2.47
CA MET A 4 10.22 -19.67 2.67
C MET A 4 9.27 -19.52 3.87
N GLU A 5 8.49 -20.56 4.20
CA GLU A 5 7.50 -20.51 5.29
C GLU A 5 8.17 -20.50 6.68
N GLU A 6 9.35 -21.14 6.78
CA GLU A 6 10.16 -21.25 7.99
C GLU A 6 10.94 -19.96 8.32
N GLN A 7 11.33 -19.17 7.29
CA GLN A 7 12.02 -17.88 7.48
C GLN A 7 11.06 -16.69 7.68
N LEU A 8 9.84 -16.75 7.13
CA LEU A 8 8.90 -15.61 7.10
C LEU A 8 7.79 -15.71 8.15
N GLY A 9 7.71 -16.83 8.89
CA GLY A 9 6.82 -17.00 10.02
C GLY A 9 5.34 -16.76 9.71
N LYS A 10 4.54 -16.41 10.73
CA LYS A 10 3.08 -16.19 10.60
C LYS A 10 2.72 -15.04 9.65
N GLY A 11 3.62 -14.08 9.39
CA GLY A 11 3.34 -12.99 8.45
C GLY A 11 3.55 -13.34 6.99
N TYR A 12 4.12 -14.51 6.66
CA TYR A 12 4.11 -15.05 5.30
C TYR A 12 2.69 -15.07 4.71
N GLN A 13 1.71 -15.52 5.51
CA GLN A 13 0.31 -15.58 5.10
C GLN A 13 -0.26 -14.17 4.84
N GLN A 14 0.09 -13.19 5.67
CA GLN A 14 -0.33 -11.80 5.51
C GLN A 14 0.29 -11.16 4.26
N MET A 15 1.58 -11.41 4.00
CA MET A 15 2.24 -10.97 2.76
C MET A 15 1.58 -11.55 1.52
N MET A 16 1.29 -12.86 1.53
CA MET A 16 0.69 -13.53 0.39
C MET A 16 -0.73 -13.01 0.12
N ILE A 17 -1.51 -12.74 1.16
CA ILE A 17 -2.83 -12.12 1.03
C ILE A 17 -2.72 -10.69 0.46
N GLY A 18 -1.80 -9.88 0.98
CA GLY A 18 -1.57 -8.51 0.48
C GLY A 18 -1.16 -8.48 -1.00
N LEU A 19 -0.27 -9.39 -1.40
CA LEU A 19 0.20 -9.51 -2.79
C LEU A 19 -0.94 -9.94 -3.73
N ILE A 20 -1.80 -10.86 -3.30
CA ILE A 20 -2.96 -11.28 -4.09
C ILE A 20 -3.92 -10.10 -4.31
N ILE A 21 -4.23 -9.35 -3.26
CA ILE A 21 -5.11 -8.17 -3.34
C ILE A 21 -4.49 -7.11 -4.28
N PHE A 22 -3.18 -6.88 -4.16
CA PHE A 22 -2.46 -5.96 -5.03
C PHE A 22 -2.57 -6.34 -6.52
N ILE A 23 -2.28 -7.61 -6.83
CA ILE A 23 -2.35 -8.13 -8.21
C ILE A 23 -3.79 -8.09 -8.74
N SER A 24 -4.78 -8.42 -7.92
CA SER A 24 -6.19 -8.31 -8.30
C SER A 24 -6.59 -6.87 -8.64
N GLY A 25 -6.15 -5.88 -7.85
CA GLY A 25 -6.35 -4.47 -8.15
C GLY A 25 -5.68 -4.05 -9.46
N ALA A 26 -4.47 -4.52 -9.72
CA ALA A 26 -3.74 -4.22 -10.95
C ALA A 26 -4.40 -4.83 -12.20
N ILE A 27 -4.88 -6.07 -12.11
CA ILE A 27 -5.62 -6.73 -13.20
C ILE A 27 -6.93 -5.98 -13.46
N TRP A 28 -7.67 -5.63 -12.41
CA TRP A 28 -8.92 -4.89 -12.54
C TRP A 28 -8.70 -3.51 -13.17
N GLY A 29 -7.71 -2.75 -12.69
CA GLY A 29 -7.34 -1.46 -13.28
C GLY A 29 -6.89 -1.59 -14.74
N GLY A 30 -6.09 -2.61 -15.06
CA GLY A 30 -5.66 -2.88 -16.43
C GLY A 30 -6.79 -3.25 -17.39
N MET A 31 -7.84 -3.94 -16.91
CA MET A 31 -9.04 -4.22 -17.71
C MET A 31 -9.88 -2.98 -17.97
N VAL A 32 -9.87 -2.04 -17.02
CA VAL A 32 -10.68 -0.82 -17.06
C VAL A 32 -9.95 0.31 -17.82
N ALA A 33 -8.63 0.24 -17.95
CA ALA A 33 -7.80 1.19 -18.70
C ALA A 33 -7.95 1.08 -20.23
N THR A 34 -9.14 1.41 -20.73
CA THR A 34 -9.47 1.46 -22.16
C THR A 34 -9.69 2.91 -22.62
N ASP A 35 -9.93 3.12 -23.91
CA ASP A 35 -10.08 4.46 -24.49
C ASP A 35 -11.31 5.19 -23.90
N GLY A 36 -11.09 6.35 -23.27
CA GLY A 36 -12.15 7.14 -22.60
C GLY A 36 -12.23 7.04 -21.07
N MET A 37 -11.19 6.50 -20.42
CA MET A 37 -11.12 6.31 -18.96
C MET A 37 -11.33 7.61 -18.15
N VAL A 38 -12.23 7.57 -17.16
CA VAL A 38 -12.48 8.65 -16.18
C VAL A 38 -11.80 8.36 -14.85
N ALA A 39 -11.58 9.37 -14.00
CA ALA A 39 -10.86 9.19 -12.73
C ALA A 39 -11.48 8.12 -11.79
N GLU A 40 -12.81 7.96 -11.83
CA GLU A 40 -13.54 6.95 -11.07
C GLU A 40 -13.13 5.51 -11.44
N ASP A 41 -12.82 5.29 -12.73
CA ASP A 41 -12.44 4.00 -13.29
C ASP A 41 -11.12 3.47 -12.70
N VAL A 42 -10.25 4.38 -12.24
CA VAL A 42 -8.92 4.08 -11.68
C VAL A 42 -8.93 4.12 -10.16
N TYR A 43 -9.87 4.86 -9.54
CA TYR A 43 -9.91 5.08 -8.10
C TYR A 43 -9.99 3.76 -7.32
N TRP A 44 -10.97 2.91 -7.63
CA TRP A 44 -11.15 1.63 -6.93
C TRP A 44 -9.98 0.66 -7.11
N PRO A 45 -9.49 0.45 -8.35
CA PRO A 45 -8.26 -0.31 -8.59
C PRO A 45 -7.06 0.22 -7.80
N ALA A 46 -6.85 1.54 -7.75
CA ALA A 46 -5.74 2.16 -7.03
C ALA A 46 -5.86 1.96 -5.51
N VAL A 47 -7.05 2.09 -4.91
CA VAL A 47 -7.29 1.81 -3.49
C VAL A 47 -7.02 0.35 -3.14
N MET A 48 -7.46 -0.59 -3.99
CA MET A 48 -7.17 -2.01 -3.84
C MET A 48 -5.66 -2.29 -3.91
N MET A 49 -4.95 -1.67 -4.84
CA MET A 49 -3.50 -1.79 -4.94
C MET A 49 -2.80 -1.21 -3.71
N LEU A 50 -3.11 0.01 -3.30
CA LEU A 50 -2.50 0.64 -2.12
C LEU A 50 -2.73 -0.16 -0.83
N SER A 51 -3.95 -0.68 -0.64
CA SER A 51 -4.27 -1.53 0.52
C SER A 51 -3.55 -2.88 0.49
N GLY A 52 -3.48 -3.55 -0.66
CA GLY A 52 -2.70 -4.79 -0.83
C GLY A 52 -1.21 -4.60 -0.58
N ALA A 53 -0.64 -3.48 -1.07
CA ALA A 53 0.74 -3.11 -0.81
C ALA A 53 1.00 -2.87 0.68
N MET A 54 0.09 -2.16 1.37
CA MET A 54 0.18 -1.92 2.81
C MET A 54 0.11 -3.21 3.61
N ILE A 55 -0.84 -4.11 3.30
CA ILE A 55 -0.94 -5.42 3.97
C ILE A 55 0.35 -6.23 3.78
N THR A 56 0.94 -6.18 2.58
CA THR A 56 2.20 -6.86 2.28
C THR A 56 3.35 -6.31 3.12
N LEU A 57 3.48 -4.99 3.22
CA LEU A 57 4.50 -4.33 4.03
C LEU A 57 4.33 -4.65 5.52
N LEU A 58 3.10 -4.64 6.03
CA LEU A 58 2.83 -5.05 7.41
C LEU A 58 3.19 -6.54 7.62
N GLY A 59 2.93 -7.41 6.63
CA GLY A 59 3.35 -8.80 6.67
C GLY A 59 4.88 -8.98 6.72
N THR A 60 5.65 -8.17 5.98
CA THR A 60 7.12 -8.17 6.05
C THR A 60 7.64 -7.63 7.38
N THR A 61 7.01 -6.58 7.92
CA THR A 61 7.47 -5.89 9.14
C THR A 61 7.07 -6.63 10.42
N PHE A 62 5.92 -7.32 10.45
CA PHE A 62 5.39 -7.98 11.65
C PHE A 62 5.45 -9.51 11.62
N GLY A 63 5.73 -10.10 10.46
CA GLY A 63 5.71 -11.54 10.27
C GLY A 63 6.89 -12.30 10.84
N THR A 64 8.03 -11.62 10.96
CA THR A 64 9.26 -12.19 11.47
C THR A 64 9.11 -12.38 12.98
N GLY A 65 9.21 -13.62 13.46
CA GLY A 65 8.89 -14.02 14.84
C GLY A 65 9.78 -13.46 15.96
N HIS A 66 10.35 -12.27 15.81
CA HIS A 66 11.07 -11.54 16.85
C HIS A 66 10.01 -10.77 17.68
N GLU A 67 9.66 -11.28 18.86
CA GLU A 67 8.63 -10.71 19.74
C GLU A 67 9.05 -9.41 20.43
N ASP A 68 10.35 -9.14 20.52
CA ASP A 68 10.89 -8.05 21.34
C ASP A 68 11.00 -6.69 20.60
N ASP A 69 11.06 -6.68 19.26
CA ASP A 69 11.23 -5.44 18.47
C ASP A 69 9.91 -4.85 17.91
N ARG A 70 8.78 -5.56 18.08
CA ARG A 70 7.52 -5.26 17.37
C ARG A 70 6.88 -3.90 17.70
N SER A 71 7.16 -3.35 18.87
CA SER A 71 6.44 -2.15 19.35
C SER A 71 7.13 -0.85 18.96
N ASN A 72 8.44 -0.86 18.76
CA ASN A 72 9.21 0.33 18.43
C ASN A 72 9.17 0.59 16.91
N ASP A 73 9.44 -0.44 16.11
CA ASP A 73 9.50 -0.33 14.65
C ASP A 73 8.14 -0.01 14.01
N LEU A 74 7.04 -0.44 14.67
CA LEU A 74 5.69 -0.12 14.22
C LEU A 74 5.37 1.37 14.36
N ASN A 75 5.66 1.94 15.52
CA ASN A 75 5.35 3.33 15.79
C ASN A 75 6.11 4.23 14.80
N ASP A 76 7.38 3.90 14.57
CA ASP A 76 8.22 4.63 13.61
C ASP A 76 7.73 4.46 12.17
N ALA A 77 7.36 3.24 11.74
CA ALA A 77 6.84 3.01 10.40
C ALA A 77 5.49 3.70 10.14
N ILE A 78 4.59 3.74 11.13
CA ILE A 78 3.30 4.45 11.02
C ILE A 78 3.52 5.96 11.02
N MET A 79 4.42 6.49 11.86
CA MET A 79 4.75 7.92 11.85
C MET A 79 5.34 8.33 10.50
N GLU A 80 6.23 7.51 9.92
CA GLU A 80 6.83 7.81 8.63
C GLU A 80 5.83 7.67 7.47
N LEU A 81 4.97 6.65 7.47
CA LEU A 81 3.90 6.52 6.48
C LEU A 81 2.92 7.70 6.56
N THR A 82 2.55 8.11 7.77
CA THR A 82 1.69 9.26 8.02
C THR A 82 2.32 10.55 7.50
N ASP A 83 3.62 10.75 7.70
CA ASP A 83 4.34 11.91 7.18
C ASP A 83 4.39 11.91 5.65
N ARG A 84 4.63 10.74 5.03
CA ARG A 84 4.61 10.60 3.56
C ARG A 84 3.22 10.86 2.97
N ILE A 85 2.15 10.39 3.61
CA ILE A 85 0.77 10.66 3.21
C ILE A 85 0.44 12.14 3.36
N ASN A 86 0.81 12.77 4.48
CA ASN A 86 0.59 14.21 4.69
C ASN A 86 1.33 15.08 3.67
N ARG A 87 2.55 14.68 3.28
CA ARG A 87 3.30 15.37 2.21
C ARG A 87 2.66 15.19 0.84
N LEU A 88 2.15 14.00 0.54
CA LEU A 88 1.45 13.73 -0.71
C LEU A 88 0.13 14.54 -0.77
N VAL A 89 -0.69 14.46 0.27
CA VAL A 89 -1.97 15.19 0.38
C VAL A 89 -1.75 16.71 0.39
N GLY A 90 -0.73 17.19 1.11
CA GLY A 90 -0.38 18.61 1.17
C GLY A 90 0.20 19.17 -0.13
N THR A 91 0.82 18.32 -0.96
CA THR A 91 1.29 18.71 -2.29
C THR A 91 0.12 18.77 -3.27
N SER A 92 -0.78 17.79 -3.25
CA SER A 92 -2.00 17.79 -4.07
C SER A 92 -2.94 18.97 -3.77
N ALA A 93 -2.98 19.45 -2.52
CA ALA A 93 -3.78 20.63 -2.14
C ALA A 93 -3.14 21.97 -2.55
N LYS A 94 -1.83 22.00 -2.87
CA LYS A 94 -1.11 23.23 -3.18
C LYS A 94 -1.03 23.52 -4.68
N GLU A 95 -1.15 22.50 -5.53
CA GLU A 95 -1.20 22.68 -6.99
C GLU A 95 -2.53 23.29 -7.47
N ASP A 96 -3.62 23.15 -6.72
CA ASP A 96 -4.95 23.69 -7.08
C ASP A 96 -5.14 25.20 -6.76
N ALA A 97 -4.19 25.81 -6.04
CA ALA A 97 -4.28 27.21 -5.60
C ALA A 97 -3.49 28.21 -6.46
N THR A 98 -2.78 27.73 -7.49
CA THR A 98 -1.86 28.55 -8.31
C THR A 98 -2.37 28.87 -9.72
N ASP A 99 -3.57 28.43 -10.11
CA ASP A 99 -4.08 28.59 -11.49
C ASP A 99 -5.24 29.60 -11.64
N GLU A 100 -5.59 30.37 -10.59
CA GLU A 100 -6.64 31.42 -10.66
C GLU A 100 -6.10 32.87 -10.65
N SER A 101 -4.82 33.08 -10.94
CA SER A 101 -4.26 34.43 -10.99
C SER A 101 -3.26 34.62 -12.12
N GLU A 102 -3.77 34.66 -13.36
CA GLU A 102 -3.22 35.45 -14.47
C GLU A 102 -4.34 36.21 -15.20
#